data_AF-A0A258BC02-F1
#
_entry.id   AF-A0A258BC02-F1
#
_cell.length_a   1.000
_cell.length_b   1.000
_cell.length_c   1.000
_cell.angle_alpha   90.00
_cell.angle_beta   90.00
_cell.angle_gamma   90.00
#
_symmetry.space_group_name_H-M   'P 1'
#
loop_
_entity.id
_entity.type
_entity.pdbx_description
1 polymer ?
#
loop_
_entity_poly.entity_id
_entity_poly.type
_entity_poly.pdbx_seq_one_letter_code
_entity_poly.pdbx_strand_id
1 'polypeptide(L)'
;KLDELLWTFSAIDFLPHAFIDDEAAIESPILLSEDFFAPALSNLPHADVLIHLGMRMPNDVAALANRFPRIIEVVTVNEAERLAGRERYKAYRDLGHELHNFDQSKAG
;
A
#
# COMPACT_ATOMS: atom_id res chain seq x y z
N LYS A 1 -12.38 -1.92 -7.73
CA LYS A 1 -12.77 -0.51 -7.53
C LYS A 1 -11.60 0.46 -7.63
N LEU A 2 -10.45 0.23 -6.99
CA LEU A 2 -9.28 1.12 -7.17
C LEU A 2 -8.74 1.09 -8.60
N ASP A 3 -8.61 -0.09 -9.18
CA ASP A 3 -8.29 -0.33 -10.61
C ASP A 3 -9.10 0.60 -11.55
N GLU A 4 -10.43 0.49 -11.53
CA GLU A 4 -11.33 1.38 -12.29
C GLU A 4 -11.13 2.88 -11.99
N LEU A 5 -10.87 3.24 -10.73
CA LEU A 5 -10.65 4.64 -10.35
C LEU A 5 -9.34 5.18 -10.92
N LEU A 6 -8.28 4.37 -10.99
CA LEU A 6 -7.01 4.80 -11.57
C LEU A 6 -7.15 5.09 -13.07
N TRP A 7 -8.04 4.39 -13.78
CA TRP A 7 -8.36 4.69 -15.17
C TRP A 7 -9.21 5.95 -15.38
N THR A 8 -9.98 6.36 -14.38
CA THR A 8 -11.00 7.42 -14.51
C THR A 8 -10.72 8.65 -13.64
N PHE A 9 -9.67 8.63 -12.84
CA PHE A 9 -9.28 9.69 -11.91
C PHE A 9 -9.07 11.05 -12.61
N SER A 10 -8.55 11.04 -13.83
CA SER A 10 -8.28 12.22 -14.64
C SER A 10 -8.54 11.91 -16.11
N ALA A 11 -9.05 12.90 -16.85
CA ALA A 11 -9.34 12.75 -18.28
C ALA A 11 -8.09 12.77 -19.16
N ILE A 12 -6.96 13.26 -18.63
CA ILE A 12 -5.73 13.49 -19.39
C ILE A 12 -4.53 12.69 -18.86
N ASP A 13 -4.61 12.20 -17.61
CA ASP A 13 -3.53 11.41 -17.04
C ASP A 13 -3.72 9.93 -17.37
N PHE A 14 -2.61 9.29 -17.71
CA PHE A 14 -2.54 7.84 -17.90
C PHE A 14 -1.69 7.25 -16.78
N LEU A 15 -2.33 6.49 -15.89
CA LEU A 15 -1.70 5.81 -14.77
C LEU A 15 -1.64 4.31 -15.09
N PRO A 16 -0.63 3.81 -15.82
CA PRO A 16 -0.56 2.40 -16.17
C PRO A 16 -0.41 1.54 -14.91
N HIS A 17 -1.34 0.60 -14.76
CA HIS A 17 -1.40 -0.31 -13.63
C HIS A 17 -1.84 -1.70 -14.07
N ALA A 18 -1.42 -2.70 -13.30
CA ALA A 18 -1.83 -4.09 -13.47
C ALA A 18 -1.91 -4.76 -12.10
N PHE A 19 -2.67 -5.85 -12.01
CA PHE A 19 -2.60 -6.71 -10.83
C PHE A 19 -1.28 -7.46 -10.83
N ILE A 20 -0.75 -7.77 -9.63
CA ILE A 20 0.55 -8.43 -9.46
C ILE A 20 0.67 -9.81 -10.12
N ASP A 21 -0.46 -10.46 -10.42
CA ASP A 21 -0.52 -11.78 -11.06
C ASP A 21 -0.69 -11.68 -12.60
N ASP A 22 -0.88 -10.49 -13.15
CA ASP A 22 -1.05 -10.29 -14.59
C ASP A 22 0.29 -10.23 -15.31
N GLU A 23 0.33 -10.68 -16.57
CA GLU A 23 1.54 -10.58 -17.42
C GLU A 23 2.00 -9.13 -17.60
N ALA A 24 1.06 -8.18 -17.61
CA ALA A 24 1.35 -6.75 -17.72
C ALA A 24 2.05 -6.15 -16.48
N ALA A 25 2.12 -6.88 -15.35
CA ALA A 25 2.79 -6.42 -14.13
C ALA A 25 4.27 -6.11 -14.37
N ILE A 26 4.93 -6.83 -15.27
CA ILE A 26 6.37 -6.62 -15.53
C ILE A 26 6.67 -5.26 -16.18
N GLU A 27 5.70 -4.69 -16.90
CA GLU A 27 5.84 -3.40 -17.59
C GLU A 27 5.08 -2.26 -16.87
N SER A 28 4.32 -2.57 -15.82
CA SER A 28 3.44 -1.60 -15.15
C SER A 28 4.12 -0.93 -13.94
N PRO A 29 4.21 0.41 -13.88
CA PRO A 29 4.83 1.10 -12.76
C PRO A 29 3.96 1.07 -11.49
N ILE A 30 2.65 0.87 -11.60
CA ILE A 30 1.74 0.74 -10.47
C ILE A 30 1.24 -0.71 -10.42
N LEU A 31 1.49 -1.38 -9.30
CA LEU A 31 1.05 -2.76 -9.11
C LEU A 31 -0.05 -2.82 -8.05
N LEU A 32 -1.12 -3.54 -8.36
CA LEU A 32 -2.26 -3.74 -7.49
C LEU A 32 -2.24 -5.14 -6.87
N SER A 33 -2.44 -5.20 -5.56
CA SER A 33 -2.68 -6.45 -4.84
C SER A 33 -3.87 -6.30 -3.92
N GLU A 34 -4.65 -7.37 -3.75
CA GLU A 34 -5.79 -7.40 -2.82
C GLU A 34 -5.39 -7.89 -1.42
N ASP A 35 -4.26 -8.59 -1.30
CA ASP A 35 -3.80 -9.12 -0.02
C ASP A 35 -2.28 -9.31 0.06
N PHE A 36 -1.79 -9.56 1.29
CA PHE A 36 -0.37 -9.83 1.59
C PHE A 36 0.01 -11.32 1.52
N PHE A 37 -0.92 -12.19 1.15
CA PHE A 37 -0.74 -13.64 1.04
C PHE A 37 -0.46 -14.10 -0.39
N ALA A 38 -0.71 -13.23 -1.38
CA ALA A 38 -0.44 -13.50 -2.78
C ALA A 38 1.04 -13.89 -3.01
N PRO A 39 1.32 -15.07 -3.57
CA PRO A 39 2.68 -15.53 -3.81
C PRO A 39 3.51 -14.57 -4.70
N ALA A 40 2.86 -13.88 -5.64
CA ALA A 40 3.50 -12.94 -6.55
C ALA A 40 4.13 -11.73 -5.84
N LEU A 41 3.72 -11.40 -4.60
CA LEU A 41 4.34 -10.32 -3.83
C LEU A 41 5.84 -10.52 -3.60
N SER A 42 6.33 -11.77 -3.58
CA SER A 42 7.77 -12.04 -3.44
C SER A 42 8.55 -11.68 -4.71
N ASN A 43 7.89 -11.63 -5.87
CA ASN A 43 8.53 -11.51 -7.18
C ASN A 43 8.16 -10.21 -7.93
N LEU A 44 7.70 -9.17 -7.21
CA LEU A 44 7.41 -7.88 -7.84
C LEU A 44 8.67 -7.32 -8.53
N PRO A 45 8.53 -6.75 -9.75
CA PRO A 45 9.65 -6.19 -10.52
C PRO A 45 10.31 -4.98 -9.86
N HIS A 46 9.61 -4.28 -8.96
CA HIS A 46 10.04 -3.08 -8.26
C HIS A 46 9.34 -2.95 -6.90
N ALA A 47 9.86 -2.08 -6.03
CA ALA A 47 9.38 -1.97 -4.65
C ALA A 47 9.70 -0.61 -4.00
N ASP A 48 9.65 0.50 -4.74
CA ASP A 48 10.06 1.82 -4.21
C ASP A 48 9.12 2.36 -3.13
N VAL A 49 7.81 2.17 -3.31
CA VAL A 49 6.78 2.64 -2.37
C VAL A 49 5.67 1.60 -2.27
N LEU A 50 5.31 1.24 -1.04
CA LEU A 50 4.07 0.52 -0.75
C LEU A 50 3.00 1.52 -0.28
N ILE A 51 1.83 1.48 -0.89
CA ILE A 51 0.63 2.17 -0.38
C ILE A 51 -0.32 1.10 0.16
N HIS A 52 -0.51 1.09 1.47
CA HIS A 52 -1.38 0.13 2.14
C HIS A 52 -2.73 0.78 2.49
N LEU A 53 -3.78 0.31 1.82
CA LEU A 53 -5.16 0.79 1.96
C LEU A 53 -6.05 -0.16 2.79
N GLY A 54 -5.49 -1.30 3.23
CA GLY A 54 -6.23 -2.38 3.87
C GLY A 54 -6.21 -2.33 5.39
N MET A 55 -6.96 -3.23 6.00
CA MET A 55 -6.98 -3.43 7.45
C MET A 55 -6.05 -4.55 7.92
N ARG A 56 -5.70 -5.49 7.04
CA ARG A 56 -4.95 -6.69 7.44
C ARG A 56 -3.49 -6.36 7.72
N MET A 57 -2.97 -6.91 8.82
CA MET A 57 -1.53 -6.92 9.07
C MET A 57 -0.84 -7.77 7.98
N PRO A 58 0.31 -7.33 7.45
CA PRO A 58 1.16 -8.19 6.63
C PRO A 58 1.59 -9.45 7.38
N ASN A 59 1.82 -10.53 6.64
CA ASN A 59 2.26 -11.81 7.21
C ASN A 59 3.60 -11.69 7.93
N ASP A 60 4.51 -10.93 7.33
CA ASP A 60 5.80 -10.61 7.89
C ASP A 60 6.05 -9.12 7.68
N VAL A 61 5.79 -8.36 8.75
CA VAL A 61 5.95 -6.90 8.74
C VAL A 61 7.42 -6.51 8.53
N ALA A 62 8.35 -7.27 9.10
CA ALA A 62 9.78 -6.98 8.99
C ALA A 62 10.29 -7.22 7.57
N ALA A 63 9.92 -8.36 6.95
CA ALA A 63 10.27 -8.63 5.56
C ALA A 63 9.66 -7.60 4.61
N LEU A 64 8.40 -7.20 4.83
CA LEU A 64 7.74 -6.16 4.05
C LEU A 64 8.45 -4.80 4.18
N ALA A 65 8.76 -4.38 5.41
CA ALA A 65 9.45 -3.11 5.66
C ALA A 65 10.90 -3.10 5.17
N ASN A 66 11.56 -4.25 5.12
CA ASN A 66 12.88 -4.37 4.51
C ASN A 66 12.82 -4.32 2.98
N ARG A 67 11.72 -4.79 2.37
CA ARG A 67 11.52 -4.76 0.92
C ARG A 67 11.22 -3.35 0.40
N PHE A 68 10.36 -2.61 1.11
CA PHE A 68 9.88 -1.29 0.67
C PHE A 68 10.56 -0.18 1.49
N PRO A 69 11.41 0.67 0.88
CA PRO A 69 12.09 1.75 1.59
C PRO A 69 11.13 2.85 2.05
N ARG A 70 9.92 2.90 1.48
CA ARG A 70 8.85 3.80 1.91
C ARG A 70 7.51 3.06 1.97
N ILE A 71 6.84 3.16 3.11
CA ILE A 71 5.48 2.64 3.30
C ILE A 71 4.56 3.81 3.64
N ILE A 72 3.44 3.90 2.92
CA ILE A 72 2.36 4.86 3.16
C ILE A 72 1.15 4.07 3.67
N GLU A 73 0.78 4.32 4.91
CA GLU A 73 -0.44 3.78 5.51
C GLU A 73 -1.57 4.81 5.37
N VAL A 74 -2.63 4.44 4.64
CA VAL A 74 -3.83 5.28 4.55
C VAL A 74 -4.82 4.82 5.61
N VAL A 75 -5.08 5.68 6.59
CA VAL A 75 -5.95 5.39 7.73
C VAL A 75 -7.10 6.36 7.72
N THR A 76 -8.34 5.84 7.73
CA THR A 76 -9.54 6.67 7.73
C THR A 76 -10.00 7.01 9.14
N VAL A 77 -11.07 7.82 9.24
CA VAL A 77 -11.75 8.14 10.51
C VAL A 77 -12.65 7.01 11.01
N ASN A 78 -12.90 5.98 10.20
CA ASN A 78 -13.66 4.81 10.63
C ASN A 78 -12.93 4.12 11.79
N GLU A 79 -13.65 3.76 12.85
CA GLU A 79 -13.02 3.27 14.08
C GLU A 79 -12.22 1.98 13.88
N ALA A 80 -12.76 1.02 13.12
CA ALA A 80 -12.13 -0.28 12.89
C ALA A 80 -10.87 -0.15 12.03
N GLU A 81 -10.95 0.62 10.96
CA GLU A 81 -9.79 0.92 10.09
C GLU A 81 -8.72 1.71 10.85
N ARG A 82 -9.14 2.67 11.69
CA ARG A 82 -8.23 3.44 12.54
C ARG A 82 -7.55 2.57 13.58
N LEU A 83 -8.22 1.57 14.14
CA LEU A 83 -7.60 0.61 15.06
C LEU A 83 -6.55 -0.24 14.34
N ALA A 84 -6.90 -0.80 13.19
CA ALA A 84 -5.99 -1.60 12.38
C ALA A 84 -4.73 -0.80 11.96
N GLY A 85 -4.91 0.46 11.56
CA GLY A 85 -3.80 1.36 11.26
C GLY A 85 -2.89 1.62 12.47
N ARG A 86 -3.45 1.78 13.68
CA ARG A 86 -2.66 1.94 14.92
C ARG A 86 -1.85 0.69 15.24
N GLU A 87 -2.38 -0.51 14.99
CA GLU A 87 -1.66 -1.76 15.21
C GLU A 87 -0.45 -1.86 14.28
N ARG A 88 -0.60 -1.53 13.00
CA ARG A 88 0.52 -1.49 12.04
C ARG A 88 1.53 -0.42 12.39
N TYR A 89 1.07 0.78 12.75
CA TYR A 89 1.95 1.85 13.24
C TYR A 89 2.82 1.39 14.41
N LYS A 90 2.22 0.69 15.38
CA LYS A 90 2.94 0.10 16.52
C LYS A 90 3.98 -0.92 16.03
N ALA A 91 3.63 -1.80 15.10
CA ALA A 91 4.55 -2.79 14.56
C ALA A 91 5.78 -2.15 13.91
N TYR A 92 5.61 -1.14 13.05
CA TYR A 92 6.73 -0.42 12.44
C TYR A 92 7.58 0.32 13.49
N ARG A 93 6.96 0.92 14.51
CA ARG A 93 7.67 1.60 15.61
C ARG A 93 8.51 0.63 16.42
N ASP A 94 7.94 -0.52 16.76
CA ASP A 94 8.60 -1.53 17.59
C ASP A 94 9.78 -2.19 16.81
N LEU A 95 9.76 -2.14 15.47
CA LEU A 95 10.89 -2.47 14.58
C LEU A 95 11.94 -1.34 14.45
N GLY A 96 11.69 -0.16 15.03
CA GLY A 96 12.63 0.97 15.04
C GLY A 96 12.61 1.86 13.79
N HIS A 97 11.57 1.77 12.96
CA HIS A 97 11.44 2.64 11.77
C HIS A 97 11.10 4.08 12.14
N GLU A 98 11.54 5.03 11.31
CA GLU A 98 11.11 6.43 11.38
C GLU A 98 9.65 6.56 10.94
N LEU A 99 8.84 7.27 11.74
CA LEU A 99 7.41 7.40 11.51
C LEU A 99 7.01 8.88 11.45
N HIS A 100 6.30 9.24 10.39
CA HIS A 100 5.70 10.56 10.22
C HIS A 100 4.18 10.43 10.11
N ASN A 101 3.46 11.32 10.78
CA ASN A 101 2.00 11.38 10.73
C ASN A 101 1.57 12.64 9.99
N PHE A 102 0.70 12.48 9.00
CA PHE A 102 0.11 13.58 8.24
C PHE A 102 -1.40 13.55 8.39
N ASP A 103 -1.97 14.62 8.97
CA ASP A 103 -3.41 14.75 9.13
C ASP A 103 -4.02 15.47 7.92
N GLN A 104 -4.70 14.71 7.06
CA GLN A 104 -5.41 15.23 5.89
C GLN A 104 -6.89 15.56 6.18
N SER A 105 -7.40 15.34 7.40
CA SER A 105 -8.80 15.64 7.73
C SER A 105 -9.11 17.14 7.80
N LYS A 106 -8.07 17.98 7.82
CA LYS A 106 -8.16 19.44 7.89
C LYS A 106 -7.99 20.14 6.54
N ALA A 107 -7.68 19.39 5.49
CA ALA A 107 -7.60 19.89 4.14
C ALA A 107 -8.97 19.70 3.45
N GLY A 108 -9.92 20.56 3.81
CA GLY A 108 -11.28 20.58 3.26
C GLY A 108 -11.88 21.97 3.40
#